data_AF-A0A957TMC5-F1
#
_entry.id   AF-A0A957TMC5-F1
#
_cell.length_a   1.000
_cell.length_b   1.000
_cell.length_c   1.000
_cell.angle_alpha   90.00
_cell.angle_beta   90.00
_cell.angle_gamma   90.00
#
_symmetry.space_group_name_H-M   'P 1'
#
loop_
_entity.id
_entity.type
_entity.pdbx_description
1 polymer ?
#
loop_
_entity_poly.entity_id
_entity_poly.type
_entity_poly.pdbx_seq_one_letter_code
_entity_poly.pdbx_strand_id
1 'polypeptide(L)'
;IVCGHYGCGGVRAAMEDRDHGLIDNWLCHIRDVYRIYSAEVDAIADEETKLNRLCELNVIEQVNNVCATTIVRNVWNAGKSLSVHGWIYSIKDGILHDLGICVTEEDQHALPIG
;
A
#
# COMPACT_ATOMS: atom_id res chain seq x y z
N ILE A 1 -9.15 -8.24 -1.76
CA ILE A 1 -8.40 -7.84 -0.54
C ILE A 1 -6.95 -7.71 -0.94
N VAL A 2 -6.31 -6.60 -0.57
CA VAL A 2 -4.86 -6.46 -0.53
C VAL A 2 -4.47 -6.54 0.94
N CYS A 3 -3.57 -7.47 1.28
CA CYS A 3 -3.12 -7.67 2.65
C CYS A 3 -1.61 -7.47 2.73
N GLY A 4 -1.19 -6.49 3.53
CA GLY A 4 0.20 -6.30 3.91
C GLY A 4 0.50 -6.94 5.26
N HIS A 5 1.74 -6.79 5.72
CA HIS A 5 2.11 -7.21 7.07
C HIS A 5 3.17 -6.32 7.69
N TYR A 6 3.09 -6.12 9.01
CA TYR A 6 4.15 -5.43 9.74
C TYR A 6 5.45 -6.25 9.75
N GLY A 7 6.58 -5.57 9.87
CA GLY A 7 7.90 -6.19 9.79
C GLY A 7 8.27 -6.70 8.39
N CYS A 8 7.66 -6.17 7.33
CA CYS A 8 7.94 -6.59 5.95
C CYS A 8 9.40 -6.35 5.55
N GLY A 9 10.11 -7.45 5.25
CA GLY A 9 11.51 -7.40 4.80
C GLY A 9 11.69 -6.66 3.47
N GLY A 10 10.71 -6.72 2.57
CA GLY A 10 10.73 -5.99 1.30
C GLY A 10 10.62 -4.48 1.51
N VAL A 11 9.70 -4.04 2.37
CA VAL A 11 9.55 -2.62 2.72
C VAL A 11 10.80 -2.10 3.41
N ARG A 12 11.39 -2.88 4.33
CA ARG A 12 12.66 -2.54 4.97
C ARG A 12 13.79 -2.41 3.95
N ALA A 13 13.97 -3.41 3.08
CA ALA A 13 15.01 -3.39 2.03
C ALA A 13 14.86 -2.19 1.08
N ALA A 14 13.62 -1.80 0.76
CA ALA A 14 13.37 -0.62 -0.07
C ALA A 14 13.87 0.70 0.56
N MET A 15 14.00 0.76 1.89
CA MET A 15 14.47 1.92 2.65
C MET A 15 15.97 1.87 3.00
N GLU A 16 16.66 0.76 2.70
CA GLU A 16 18.09 0.64 2.97
C GLU A 16 18.91 1.31 1.86
N ASP A 17 19.96 2.05 2.23
CA ASP A 17 20.91 2.64 1.27
C ASP A 17 21.98 1.60 0.87
N ARG A 18 21.53 0.50 0.26
CA ARG A 18 22.40 -0.54 -0.30
C ARG A 18 21.79 -1.19 -1.54
N ASP A 19 22.66 -1.72 -2.39
CA ASP A 19 22.27 -2.48 -3.58
C ASP A 19 21.80 -3.89 -3.18
N HIS A 20 20.60 -4.25 -3.60
CA HIS A 20 20.00 -5.57 -3.44
C HIS A 20 19.99 -6.40 -4.75
N GLY A 21 20.56 -5.85 -5.82
CA GLY A 21 20.67 -6.47 -7.14
C GLY A 21 19.35 -6.43 -7.91
N LEU A 22 18.99 -7.52 -8.58
CA LEU A 22 17.83 -7.56 -9.48
C LEU A 22 16.50 -7.22 -8.80
N ILE A 23 16.38 -7.49 -7.49
CA ILE A 23 15.16 -7.20 -6.74
C ILE A 23 14.92 -5.69 -6.58
N ASP A 24 15.92 -4.83 -6.76
CA ASP A 24 15.73 -3.39 -6.70
C ASP A 24 14.77 -2.86 -7.76
N ASN A 25 14.67 -3.54 -8.91
CA ASN A 25 13.66 -3.20 -9.92
C ASN A 25 12.23 -3.44 -9.44
N TRP A 26 12.04 -4.33 -8.47
CA TRP A 26 10.75 -4.55 -7.82
C TRP A 26 10.56 -3.61 -6.62
N LEU A 27 11.61 -3.41 -5.82
CA LEU A 27 11.58 -2.52 -4.65
C LEU A 27 11.39 -1.04 -5.02
N CYS A 28 11.71 -0.64 -6.26
CA CYS A 28 11.50 0.73 -6.71
C CYS A 28 10.03 1.18 -6.58
N HIS A 29 9.07 0.26 -6.74
CA HIS A 29 7.66 0.58 -6.56
C HIS A 29 7.31 0.92 -5.10
N ILE A 30 7.99 0.31 -4.12
CA ILE A 30 7.84 0.69 -2.71
C ILE A 30 8.52 2.04 -2.46
N ARG A 31 9.69 2.29 -3.07
CA ARG A 31 10.36 3.60 -3.00
C ARG A 31 9.51 4.71 -3.60
N ASP A 32 8.73 4.43 -4.63
CA ASP A 32 7.79 5.39 -5.20
C ASP A 32 6.66 5.73 -4.22
N VAL A 33 6.10 4.73 -3.50
CA VAL A 33 5.16 4.99 -2.40
C VAL A 33 5.82 5.88 -1.33
N TYR A 34 7.04 5.55 -0.91
CA TYR A 34 7.76 6.40 0.04
C TYR A 34 7.92 7.84 -0.47
N ARG A 35 8.28 8.03 -1.75
CA ARG A 35 8.44 9.37 -2.33
C ARG A 35 7.15 10.19 -2.29
N ILE A 36 6.01 9.57 -2.63
CA ILE A 36 4.68 10.22 -2.60
C ILE A 36 4.36 10.68 -1.17
N TYR A 37 4.64 9.85 -0.16
CA TYR A 37 4.29 10.11 1.23
C TYR A 37 5.47 10.57 2.09
N SER A 38 6.55 11.05 1.49
CA SER A 38 7.83 11.31 2.19
C SER A 38 7.65 12.28 3.36
N ALA A 39 6.88 13.35 3.17
CA ALA A 39 6.61 14.32 4.25
C ALA A 39 5.93 13.69 5.48
N GLU A 40 5.01 12.74 5.27
CA GLU A 40 4.32 12.03 6.36
C GLU A 40 5.25 11.01 7.02
N VAL A 41 5.96 10.22 6.22
CA VAL A 41 6.85 9.15 6.69
C VAL A 41 8.06 9.73 7.43
N ASP A 42 8.67 10.80 6.92
CA ASP A 42 9.84 11.44 7.52
C ASP A 42 9.53 12.25 8.79
N ALA A 43 8.25 12.61 9.00
CA ALA A 43 7.81 13.23 10.25
C ALA A 43 7.82 12.25 11.44
N ILE A 44 7.90 10.94 11.18
CA ILE A 44 7.94 9.90 12.21
C ILE A 44 9.39 9.66 12.64
N ALA A 45 9.69 9.95 13.90
CA ALA A 45 11.04 9.81 14.46
C ALA A 45 11.45 8.36 14.76
N ASP A 46 10.50 7.50 15.16
CA ASP A 46 10.78 6.10 15.47
C ASP A 46 10.82 5.27 14.17
N GLU A 47 11.96 4.62 13.92
CA GLU A 47 12.20 3.88 12.68
C GLU A 47 11.27 2.68 12.49
N GLU A 48 10.89 1.99 13.58
CA GLU A 48 9.94 0.88 13.47
C GLU A 48 8.54 1.38 13.09
N THR A 49 8.10 2.47 13.72
CA THR A 49 6.82 3.14 13.43
C THR A 49 6.82 3.67 12.00
N LYS A 50 7.94 4.23 11.53
CA LYS A 50 8.13 4.68 10.14
C LYS A 50 7.94 3.53 9.14
N LEU A 51 8.62 2.41 9.37
CA LEU A 51 8.49 1.22 8.53
C LEU A 51 7.08 0.63 8.57
N ASN A 52 6.44 0.60 9.74
CA ASN A 52 5.06 0.15 9.87
C ASN A 52 4.11 1.05 9.08
N ARG A 53 4.31 2.38 9.16
CA ARG A 53 3.50 3.31 8.39
C ARG A 53 3.69 3.14 6.89
N LEU A 54 4.92 2.93 6.43
CA LEU A 54 5.18 2.66 5.02
C LEU A 54 4.55 1.33 4.55
N CYS A 55 4.46 0.32 5.42
CA CYS A 55 3.72 -0.91 5.11
C CYS A 55 2.22 -0.63 4.88
N GLU A 56 1.60 0.20 5.73
CA GLU A 56 0.19 0.60 5.60
C GLU A 56 -0.05 1.40 4.31
N LEU A 57 0.80 2.40 4.05
CA LEU A 57 0.73 3.21 2.84
C LEU A 57 0.92 2.37 1.58
N ASN A 58 1.80 1.37 1.62
CA ASN A 58 1.98 0.45 0.50
C ASN A 58 0.71 -0.37 0.23
N VAL A 59 0.00 -0.84 1.28
CA VAL A 59 -1.29 -1.53 1.11
C VAL A 59 -2.32 -0.59 0.49
N ILE A 60 -2.42 0.65 0.97
CA ILE A 60 -3.35 1.66 0.44
C ILE A 60 -3.08 1.89 -1.06
N GLU A 61 -1.82 2.10 -1.45
CA GLU A 61 -1.46 2.30 -2.85
C GLU A 61 -1.70 1.07 -3.71
N GLN A 62 -1.50 -0.14 -3.18
CA GLN A 62 -1.86 -1.35 -3.92
C GLN A 62 -3.38 -1.56 -4.04
N VAL A 63 -4.18 -1.11 -3.06
CA VAL A 63 -5.65 -1.04 -3.23
C VAL A 63 -6.00 -0.10 -4.37
N ASN A 64 -5.41 1.10 -4.42
CA ASN A 64 -5.61 2.06 -5.50
C ASN A 64 -5.23 1.46 -6.87
N ASN A 65 -4.08 0.80 -6.97
CA ASN A 65 -3.63 0.13 -8.20
C ASN A 65 -4.60 -0.97 -8.65
N VAL A 66 -5.12 -1.79 -7.73
CA VAL A 66 -6.12 -2.82 -8.04
C VAL A 66 -7.41 -2.19 -8.56
N CYS A 67 -7.90 -1.14 -7.89
CA CYS A 67 -9.09 -0.39 -8.30
C CYS A 67 -8.90 0.26 -9.68
N ALA A 68 -7.68 0.69 -10.01
CA ALA A 68 -7.33 1.28 -11.29
C ALA A 68 -7.17 0.27 -12.45
N THR A 69 -7.34 -1.04 -12.20
CA THR A 69 -7.30 -2.02 -13.30
C THR A 69 -8.55 -1.97 -14.17
N THR A 70 -8.40 -2.25 -15.46
CA THR A 70 -9.55 -2.40 -16.37
C THR A 70 -10.50 -3.50 -15.92
N ILE A 71 -9.99 -4.55 -15.27
CA ILE A 71 -10.79 -5.66 -14.75
C ILE A 71 -11.78 -5.16 -13.70
N VAL A 72 -11.30 -4.46 -12.68
CA VAL A 72 -12.13 -3.97 -11.57
C VAL A 72 -13.11 -2.90 -12.07
N ARG A 73 -12.63 -1.92 -12.85
CA ARG A 73 -13.50 -0.90 -13.47
C ARG A 73 -14.60 -1.51 -14.32
N ASN A 74 -14.32 -2.53 -15.13
CA ASN A 74 -15.34 -3.17 -15.97
C ASN A 74 -16.43 -3.86 -15.14
N VAL A 75 -16.09 -4.41 -13.97
CA VAL A 75 -17.08 -5.01 -13.06
C VAL A 75 -18.00 -3.93 -12.50
N TRP A 76 -17.45 -2.82 -12.02
CA TRP A 76 -18.24 -1.68 -11.52
C TRP A 76 -19.09 -1.04 -12.63
N ASN A 77 -18.53 -0.81 -13.82
CA ASN A 77 -19.26 -0.27 -14.97
C ASN A 77 -20.38 -1.19 -15.47
N ALA A 78 -20.27 -2.50 -15.23
CA ALA A 78 -21.34 -3.46 -15.49
C ALA A 78 -22.42 -3.50 -14.39
N GLY A 79 -22.35 -2.61 -13.39
CA GLY A 79 -23.27 -2.57 -12.24
C GLY A 79 -23.15 -3.78 -11.31
N LYS A 80 -22.04 -4.53 -11.38
CA LYS A 80 -21.82 -5.70 -10.52
C LYS A 80 -21.15 -5.27 -9.22
N SER A 81 -21.63 -5.83 -8.11
CA SER A 81 -21.05 -5.59 -6.78
C SER A 81 -19.65 -6.21 -6.69
N LEU A 82 -18.67 -5.37 -6.37
CA LEU A 82 -17.29 -5.76 -6.06
C LEU A 82 -16.72 -4.77 -5.05
N SER A 83 -16.03 -5.29 -4.02
CA SER A 83 -15.34 -4.46 -3.04
C SER A 83 -13.86 -4.81 -2.95
N VAL A 84 -13.02 -3.79 -2.84
CA VAL A 84 -11.57 -3.93 -2.65
C VAL A 84 -11.23 -3.36 -1.28
N HIS A 85 -10.67 -4.21 -0.42
CA HIS A 85 -10.31 -3.90 0.97
C HIS A 85 -8.80 -3.92 1.15
N GLY A 86 -8.28 -3.02 1.97
CA GLY A 86 -6.87 -2.97 2.38
C GLY A 86 -6.69 -3.29 3.85
N TRP A 87 -5.98 -4.36 4.17
CA TRP A 87 -5.74 -4.83 5.53
C TRP A 87 -4.25 -5.00 5.81
N ILE A 88 -3.87 -4.99 7.09
CA ILE A 88 -2.49 -5.27 7.51
C ILE A 88 -2.46 -6.30 8.64
N TYR A 89 -1.60 -7.29 8.50
CA TYR A 89 -1.43 -8.37 9.47
C TYR A 89 -0.21 -8.14 10.37
N SER A 90 -0.39 -8.25 11.68
CA SER A 90 0.71 -8.23 12.64
C SER A 90 1.25 -9.64 12.86
N ILE A 91 2.49 -9.90 12.43
CA ILE A 91 3.16 -11.19 12.66
C ILE A 91 3.45 -11.40 14.16
N LYS A 92 3.57 -10.31 14.94
CA LYS A 92 3.92 -10.37 16.36
C LYS A 92 2.83 -10.99 17.23
N ASP A 93 1.58 -10.66 16.94
CA ASP A 93 0.41 -11.05 17.75
C ASP A 93 -0.64 -11.84 16.97
N GLY A 94 -0.50 -11.94 15.65
CA GLY A 94 -1.39 -12.66 14.76
C GLY A 94 -2.71 -11.93 14.47
N ILE A 95 -2.81 -10.64 14.77
CA ILE A 95 -4.03 -9.85 14.59
C ILE A 95 -4.03 -9.21 13.20
N LEU A 96 -5.19 -9.28 12.55
CA LEU A 96 -5.47 -8.59 11.31
C LEU A 96 -6.16 -7.26 11.61
N HIS A 97 -5.60 -6.18 11.09
CA HIS A 97 -6.10 -4.82 11.26
C HIS A 97 -6.70 -4.32 9.94
N ASP A 98 -7.91 -3.78 10.03
CA ASP A 98 -8.52 -3.05 8.93
C ASP A 98 -7.92 -1.63 8.87
N LEU A 99 -7.43 -1.22 7.70
CA LEU A 99 -6.89 0.13 7.49
C LEU A 99 -8.00 1.16 7.22
N GLY A 100 -9.27 0.75 7.23
CA GLY A 100 -10.41 1.61 6.97
C GLY A 100 -10.59 1.96 5.49
N ILE A 101 -9.90 1.24 4.59
CA ILE A 101 -10.02 1.42 3.14
C ILE A 101 -10.86 0.30 2.52
N CYS A 102 -12.02 0.69 2.01
CA CYS A 102 -12.95 -0.17 1.29
C CYS A 102 -13.50 0.62 0.10
N VAL A 103 -13.13 0.21 -1.11
CA VAL A 103 -13.61 0.81 -2.36
C VAL A 103 -14.63 -0.11 -3.00
N THR A 104 -15.85 0.39 -3.22
CA THR A 104 -16.98 -0.39 -3.74
C THR A 104 -17.45 0.02 -5.13
N GLU A 105 -16.95 1.15 -5.63
CA GLU A 105 -17.30 1.71 -6.93
C GLU A 105 -16.16 2.61 -7.44
N GLU A 106 -16.21 2.99 -8.72
CA GLU A 106 -15.23 3.90 -9.29
C GLU A 106 -15.49 5.32 -8.75
N ASP A 107 -14.56 5.82 -7.94
CA ASP A 107 -14.60 7.21 -7.49
C ASP A 107 -14.25 8.13 -8.67
N GLN A 108 -15.27 8.76 -9.25
CA GLN A 108 -15.10 9.71 -10.36
C GLN A 108 -14.42 11.03 -9.94
N HIS A 109 -14.15 11.23 -8.64
CA HIS A 109 -13.61 12.47 -8.06
C HIS A 109 -12.28 12.28 -7.31
N ALA A 110 -11.63 11.12 -7.41
CA ALA A 110 -10.30 10.95 -6.84
C ALA A 110 -9.29 11.88 -7.55
N LEU A 111 -9.03 13.04 -6.92
CA LEU A 111 -7.94 13.93 -7.28
C LEU A 111 -6.62 13.13 -7.32
N PRO A 112 -5.65 13.51 -8.16
CA PRO A 112 -4.31 12.98 -8.03
C PRO A 112 -3.79 13.43 -6.65
N ILE A 113 -3.79 12.52 -5.69
CA ILE A 113 -3.30 12.80 -4.34
C ILE A 113 -1.78 12.76 -4.44
N GLY A 114 -1.18 13.94 -4.54
CA GLY A 114 0.25 14.20 -4.39
C GLY A 114 0.45 15.28 -3.34
#